data_AF-A0A388PY71-F1
#
_entry.id   AF-A0A388PY71-F1
#
_cell.length_a   1.000
_cell.length_b   1.000
_cell.length_c   1.000
_cell.angle_alpha   90.00
_cell.angle_beta   90.00
_cell.angle_gamma   90.00
#
_symmetry.space_group_name_H-M   'P 1'
#
loop_
_entity.id
_entity.type
_entity.pdbx_description
1 polymer ?
#
loop_
_entity_poly.entity_id
_entity_poly.type
_entity_poly.pdbx_seq_one_letter_code
_entity_poly.pdbx_strand_id
1 'polypeptide(L)' 'MLEEKEVAAYLAASDVFVFPSKTDTFGIVIIEALAAGVPVAAYPVTGPLDILQIQK' A
#
# COMPACT_ATOMS: atom_id res chain seq x y z
N MET A 1 4.36 18.60 -5.39
CA MET A 1 3.72 17.31 -5.74
C MET A 1 4.83 16.47 -6.36
N LEU A 2 4.95 15.20 -5.98
CA LEU A 2 5.94 14.31 -6.57
C LEU A 2 5.40 13.76 -7.89
N GLU A 3 6.29 13.49 -8.84
CA GLU A 3 5.96 12.79 -10.07
C GLU A 3 5.84 11.28 -9.81
N GLU A 4 5.09 10.55 -10.64
CA GLU A 4 4.87 9.10 -10.48
C GLU A 4 6.20 8.30 -10.37
N LYS A 5 7.20 8.68 -11.18
CA LYS A 5 8.53 8.04 -11.15
C LYS A 5 9.24 8.25 -9.81
N GLU A 6 9.06 9.39 -9.18
CA GLU A 6 9.66 9.67 -7.87
C GLU A 6 8.97 8.84 -6.79
N VAL A 7 7.64 8.74 -6.83
CA VAL A 7 6.86 7.90 -5.90
C VAL A 7 7.29 6.44 -6.00
N ALA A 8 7.43 5.90 -7.21
CA ALA A 8 7.90 4.53 -7.42
C ALA A 8 9.31 4.30 -6.86
N ALA A 9 10.22 5.26 -7.03
CA ALA A 9 11.57 5.18 -6.47
C ALA A 9 11.56 5.19 -4.94
N TYR A 10 10.72 6.03 -4.31
CA TYR A 10 10.57 6.05 -2.86
C TYR A 10 9.95 4.77 -2.32
N LEU A 11 8.91 4.23 -2.96
CA LEU A 11 8.32 2.95 -2.59
C LEU A 11 9.36 1.83 -2.68
N ALA A 12 10.05 1.69 -3.80
CA ALA A 12 11.08 0.65 -3.97
C ALA A 12 12.25 0.76 -2.97
N ALA A 13 12.53 1.96 -2.46
CA ALA A 13 13.54 2.20 -1.44
C ALA A 13 13.02 2.04 0.00
N SER A 14 11.71 1.81 0.20
CA SER A 14 11.09 1.71 1.51
C SER A 14 11.05 0.28 2.02
N ASP A 15 11.31 0.09 3.32
CA ASP A 15 11.18 -1.22 3.96
C ASP A 15 9.72 -1.62 4.24
N VAL A 16 8.83 -0.63 4.43
CA VAL A 16 7.42 -0.83 4.75
C VAL A 16 6.58 0.38 4.32
N PHE A 17 5.35 0.12 3.89
CA PHE A 17 4.34 1.14 3.62
C PHE A 17 3.20 1.06 4.63
N VAL A 18 2.86 2.18 5.26
CA VAL A 18 1.76 2.24 6.24
C VAL A 18 0.60 3.02 5.64
N PHE A 19 -0.57 2.39 5.58
CA PHE A 19 -1.80 3.00 5.10
C PHE A 19 -2.82 3.15 6.26
N PRO A 20 -2.79 4.28 6.99
CA PRO A 20 -3.61 4.49 8.18
C PRO A 20 -5.04 4.98 7.86
N SER A 21 -5.54 4.76 6.64
CA SER A 21 -6.93 5.12 6.31
C SER A 21 -7.90 4.05 6.78
N LYS A 22 -9.04 4.49 7.32
CA LYS A 22 -10.18 3.61 7.67
C LYS A 22 -11.18 3.46 6.52
N THR A 23 -11.02 4.24 5.46
CA THR A 23 -11.93 4.28 4.31
C THR A 23 -11.11 4.31 3.05
N ASP A 24 -11.30 3.30 2.22
CA ASP A 24 -10.67 3.20 0.92
C ASP A 24 -11.56 2.35 0.01
N THR A 25 -11.72 2.78 -1.24
CA THR A 25 -12.69 2.19 -2.17
C THR A 25 -12.05 1.13 -3.05
N PHE A 26 -10.79 1.33 -3.45
CA PHE A 26 -10.12 0.48 -4.43
C PHE A 26 -8.72 0.03 -4.02
N GLY A 27 -8.06 0.71 -3.08
CA GLY A 27 -6.72 0.33 -2.62
C GLY A 27 -5.64 0.38 -3.68
N ILE A 28 -5.75 1.30 -4.63
CA ILE A 28 -4.74 1.51 -5.68
C ILE A 28 -3.35 1.72 -5.06
N VAL A 29 -3.24 2.57 -4.03
CA VAL A 29 -1.96 2.84 -3.36
C VAL A 29 -1.39 1.62 -2.62
N ILE A 30 -2.26 0.71 -2.14
CA ILE A 30 -1.83 -0.56 -1.54
C ILE A 30 -1.28 -1.47 -2.64
N ILE A 31 -1.97 -1.56 -3.78
CA ILE A 31 -1.52 -2.36 -4.93
C ILE A 31 -0.19 -1.84 -5.48
N GLU A 32 0.01 -0.52 -5.57
CA GLU A 32 1.27 0.08 -6.00
C GLU A 32 2.43 -0.26 -5.06
N ALA A 33 2.23 -0.15 -3.75
CA ALA A 33 3.24 -0.54 -2.75
C ALA A 33 3.60 -2.03 -2.85
N LEU A 34 2.59 -2.90 -2.99
CA LEU A 34 2.81 -4.33 -3.19
C LEU A 34 3.52 -4.64 -4.52
N ALA A 35 3.19 -3.93 -5.60
CA ALA A 35 3.84 -4.08 -6.89
C ALA A 35 5.31 -3.63 -6.85
N ALA A 36 5.64 -2.66 -5.99
CA ALA A 36 7.01 -2.25 -5.68
C ALA A 36 7.75 -3.24 -4.76
N GLY A 37 7.10 -4.33 -4.31
CA GLY A 37 7.68 -5.32 -3.41
C GLY A 37 7.72 -4.89 -1.94
N VAL A 38 6.98 -3.84 -1.59
CA VAL A 38 6.98 -3.26 -0.25
C VAL A 38 5.86 -3.89 0.59
N PRO A 39 6.16 -4.46 1.77
CA PRO A 39 5.13 -4.96 2.66
C PRO A 39 4.25 -3.80 3.18
N VAL A 40 2.95 -4.05 3.29
CA VAL A 40 1.95 -3.03 3.67
C VAL A 40 1.33 -3.34 5.03
N ALA A 41 1.28 -2.33 5.90
CA ALA A 41 0.50 -2.32 7.13
C ALA A 41 -0.72 -1.39 6.97
N ALA A 42 -1.93 -1.93 7.10
CA ALA A 42 -3.17 -1.19 6.94
C ALA A 42 -4.23 -1.60 7.97
N TYR A 43 -5.26 -0.77 8.16
CA TYR A 43 -6.39 -1.14 9.02
C TYR A 43 -7.19 -2.32 8.43
N PRO A 44 -7.71 -3.23 9.27
CA PRO A 44 -8.53 -4.36 8.82
C PRO A 44 -9.97 -3.90 8.53
N VAL A 45 -10.13 -3.11 7.46
CA VAL A 45 -11.40 -2.57 6.98
C VAL A 45 -11.62 -2.94 5.52
N THR A 46 -12.82 -2.68 5.00
CA THR A 46 -13.14 -2.81 3.57
C THR A 46 -12.14 -2.01 2.72
N GLY A 47 -11.66 -2.58 1.62
CA GLY A 47 -10.51 -2.08 0.86
C GLY A 47 -9.23 -2.89 1.17
N PRO A 48 -8.47 -2.58 2.23
CA PRO A 48 -7.27 -3.33 2.58
C PRO A 48 -7.51 -4.84 2.77
N LEU A 49 -8.62 -5.24 3.39
CA LEU A 49 -8.97 -6.67 3.58
C LEU A 49 -9.25 -7.42 2.27
N ASP A 50 -9.64 -6.71 1.21
CA ASP A 50 -9.92 -7.31 -0.09
C ASP A 50 -8.63 -7.58 -0.89
N ILE A 51 -7.53 -6.93 -0.51
CA ILE A 51 -6.23 -6.97 -1.21
C ILE A 51 -5.19 -7.77 -0.41
N LEU A 52 -5.13 -7.55 0.90
CA LEU A 52 -4.15 -8.16 1.79
C LEU A 52 -4.68 -9.47 2.35
N GLN A 53 -3.92 -10.56 2.16
CA GLN A 53 -4.16 -11.79 2.88
C GLN A 53 -3.44 -11.74 4.24
N ILE A 54 -4.19 -11.86 5.33
CA ILE A 54 -3.60 -12.00 6.67
C ILE A 54 -3.00 -13.41 6.75
N GLN A 55 -1.68 -13.50 6.64
CA GLN A 55 -0.96 -14.74 6.89
C GLN A 55 -1.03 -15.04 8.40
N LYS A 56 -1.58 -16.20 8.74
CA LYS A 56 -1.62 -16.76 10.11
C LYS A 56 -0.32 -17.48 10.44
#